data_AF-A0A537N873-F1
#
_entry.id   AF-A0A537N873-F1
#
_cell.length_a   1.000
_cell.length_b   1.000
_cell.length_c   1.000
_cell.angle_alpha   90.00
_cell.angle_beta   90.00
_cell.angle_gamma   90.00
#
_symmetry.space_group_name_H-M   'P 1'
#
loop_
_entity.id
_entity.type
_entity.pdbx_description
1 polymer ?
#
loop_
_entity_poly.entity_id
_entity_poly.type
_entity_poly.pdbx_seq_one_letter_code
_entity_poly.pdbx_strand_id
1 'polypeptide(L)'
;MAAEHSRWEFWVDRGGTFTDVIGLRPDGTLVAHKLLSDNPEAYSDAAVQGIRDLLGLAAGEPIPQNRIGAVKMGTTVATNALLERKGERTLLVTTRGFRDALKIGYQARPKIFARNIVKPDVLYERVVEIDERVRADGTVEREPDLAEARAALERANADGIAAVAIVFMHAYRYPAHEQRVAALARELGFPQVSASHEISPLIKLVGRGDTSVVDAYLSPIIARYVAQVANELDSERSGARLMFMMSSGGLTAADLFHGKDAILSGPAGGVVGMAETGRAAGFERLIGFDMGGTSTDVSHFDGEYERAFETEVAGVRMRAPMMLIHTVAAGGGSILHFDGARFRVGPDSAGANPGPKCYRRGGPLALTDANVMTGKLIPEFFPKIFGPRQDQPLDAEAVRAAFIELAREVGDNRTPE
;
A
#
# COMPACT_ATOMS: atom_id res chain seq x y z
N MET A 1 -1.37 -38.32 -3.42
CA MET A 1 -0.54 -38.33 -2.19
C MET A 1 -0.45 -36.89 -1.73
N ALA A 2 -1.00 -36.55 -0.56
CA ALA A 2 -0.83 -35.22 0.00
C ALA A 2 0.66 -34.99 0.24
N ALA A 3 1.19 -33.84 -0.19
CA ALA A 3 2.55 -33.48 0.17
C ALA A 3 2.63 -33.43 1.70
N GLU A 4 3.52 -34.20 2.32
CA GLU A 4 3.82 -34.05 3.74
C GLU A 4 4.42 -32.64 3.92
N HIS A 5 3.61 -31.71 4.43
CA HIS A 5 4.10 -30.40 4.81
C HIS A 5 4.87 -30.57 6.12
N SER A 6 6.21 -30.61 6.10
CA SER A 6 6.98 -30.75 7.35
C SER A 6 7.02 -29.47 8.19
N ARG A 7 6.49 -28.35 7.68
CA ARG A 7 6.56 -26.99 8.26
C ARG A 7 5.28 -26.21 8.02
N TRP A 8 5.09 -25.16 8.81
CA TRP A 8 4.01 -24.20 8.59
C TRP A 8 4.24 -23.35 7.34
N GLU A 9 3.17 -23.04 6.61
CA GLU A 9 3.14 -22.01 5.58
C GLU A 9 2.12 -20.96 5.97
N PHE A 10 2.46 -19.69 5.80
CA PHE A 10 1.55 -18.58 6.11
C PHE A 10 1.26 -17.73 4.88
N TRP A 11 0.00 -17.34 4.73
CA TRP A 11 -0.45 -16.28 3.82
C TRP A 11 -1.11 -15.20 4.66
N VAL A 12 -0.65 -13.96 4.48
CA VAL A 12 -1.13 -12.82 5.24
C VAL A 12 -1.62 -11.74 4.30
N ASP A 13 -2.79 -11.19 4.58
CA ASP A 13 -3.23 -9.93 3.99
C ASP A 13 -3.37 -8.89 5.08
N ARG A 14 -2.45 -7.91 5.09
CA ARG A 14 -2.51 -6.78 6.00
C ARG A 14 -3.28 -5.64 5.34
N GLY A 15 -4.59 -5.61 5.59
CA GLY A 15 -5.47 -4.52 5.20
C GLY A 15 -5.41 -3.32 6.16
N GLY A 16 -6.22 -2.30 5.88
CA GLY A 16 -6.29 -1.08 6.70
C GLY A 16 -7.01 -1.24 8.05
N THR A 17 -7.94 -2.20 8.16
CA THR A 17 -8.74 -2.42 9.38
C THR A 17 -8.40 -3.74 10.06
N PHE A 18 -8.36 -4.83 9.30
CA PHE A 18 -8.02 -6.15 9.81
C PHE A 18 -6.85 -6.73 9.04
N THR A 19 -6.09 -7.56 9.75
CA THR A 19 -5.07 -8.43 9.19
C THR A 19 -5.59 -9.85 9.22
N ASP A 20 -5.63 -10.47 8.05
CA ASP A 20 -6.07 -11.84 7.85
C ASP A 20 -4.84 -12.75 7.73
N VAL A 21 -4.74 -13.75 8.60
CA VAL A 21 -3.63 -14.72 8.62
C VAL A 21 -4.20 -16.11 8.37
N ILE A 22 -3.77 -16.72 7.27
CA ILE A 22 -4.05 -18.13 6.97
C ILE A 22 -2.77 -18.93 7.23
N GLY A 23 -2.85 -19.90 8.13
CA GLY A 23 -1.78 -20.87 8.38
C GLY A 23 -2.15 -22.24 7.81
N LEU A 24 -1.24 -22.86 7.08
CA LEU A 24 -1.27 -24.29 6.77
C LEU A 24 -0.37 -25.01 7.78
N ARG A 25 -0.98 -25.88 8.58
CA ARG A 25 -0.28 -26.71 9.55
C ARG A 25 0.56 -27.78 8.85
N PRO A 26 1.57 -28.33 9.54
CA PRO A 26 2.32 -29.49 9.05
C PRO A 26 1.44 -30.71 8.73
N ASP A 27 0.32 -30.87 9.43
CA ASP A 27 -0.65 -31.95 9.15
C ASP A 27 -1.52 -31.70 7.91
N GLY A 28 -1.33 -30.58 7.21
CA GLY A 28 -2.09 -30.18 6.03
C GLY A 28 -3.40 -29.44 6.32
N THR A 29 -3.74 -29.18 7.59
CA THR A 29 -4.96 -28.44 7.93
C THR A 29 -4.77 -26.93 7.81
N LEU A 30 -5.79 -26.24 7.30
CA LEU A 30 -5.83 -24.78 7.26
C LEU A 30 -6.45 -24.22 8.53
N VAL A 31 -5.92 -23.08 8.99
CA VAL A 31 -6.48 -22.27 10.07
C VAL A 31 -6.45 -20.82 9.69
N ALA A 32 -7.56 -20.13 9.94
CA ALA A 32 -7.68 -18.69 9.78
C ALA A 32 -7.60 -18.01 11.15
N HIS A 33 -6.95 -16.86 11.19
CA HIS A 33 -6.87 -15.99 12.34
C HIS A 33 -6.97 -14.54 11.89
N LYS A 34 -7.67 -13.71 12.66
CA LYS A 34 -7.99 -12.33 12.27
C LYS A 34 -7.70 -11.40 13.43
N LEU A 35 -6.94 -10.35 13.15
CA LEU A 35 -6.55 -9.33 14.13
C LEU A 35 -6.88 -7.92 13.60
N LEU A 36 -6.97 -6.94 14.49
CA LEU A 36 -6.97 -5.53 14.09
C LEU A 36 -5.61 -5.18 13.47
N SER A 37 -5.59 -4.46 12.37
CA SER A 37 -4.33 -4.10 11.70
C SER A 37 -3.49 -3.08 12.47
N ASP A 38 -4.14 -2.30 13.33
CA ASP A 38 -3.50 -1.34 14.24
C ASP A 38 -4.11 -1.47 15.64
N ASN A 39 -3.29 -1.90 16.60
CA ASN A 39 -3.63 -2.07 18.01
C ASN A 39 -2.34 -1.96 18.85
N PRO A 40 -1.75 -0.75 18.95
CA PRO A 40 -0.39 -0.56 19.45
C PRO A 40 -0.23 -0.90 20.94
N GLU A 41 -1.31 -0.93 21.72
CA GLU A 41 -1.28 -1.39 23.11
C GLU A 41 -1.15 -2.91 23.26
N ALA A 42 -1.34 -3.67 22.16
CA ALA A 42 -1.36 -5.12 22.16
C ALA A 42 -0.16 -5.76 21.46
N TYR A 43 0.20 -5.25 20.28
CA TYR A 43 1.26 -5.78 19.44
C TYR A 43 1.85 -4.68 18.55
N SER A 44 3.11 -4.88 18.14
CA SER A 44 3.80 -4.00 17.20
C SER A 44 3.37 -4.21 15.75
N ASP A 45 3.10 -5.46 15.36
CA ASP A 45 2.60 -5.82 14.04
C ASP A 45 1.60 -6.99 14.11
N ALA A 46 0.44 -6.80 13.47
CA ALA A 46 -0.64 -7.76 13.48
C ALA A 46 -0.34 -9.05 12.70
N ALA A 47 0.44 -8.97 11.62
CA ALA A 47 0.80 -10.13 10.81
C ALA A 47 1.70 -11.07 11.61
N VAL A 48 2.73 -10.51 12.25
CA VAL A 48 3.65 -11.28 13.08
C VAL A 48 2.93 -11.81 14.31
N GLN A 49 2.11 -11.01 14.98
CA GLN A 49 1.32 -11.48 16.13
C GLN A 49 0.44 -12.67 15.73
N GLY A 50 -0.26 -12.60 14.60
CA GLY A 50 -1.13 -13.69 14.17
C GLY A 50 -0.37 -14.99 13.85
N ILE A 51 0.84 -14.88 13.31
CA ILE A 51 1.73 -16.04 13.13
C ILE A 51 2.14 -16.64 14.49
N ARG A 52 2.49 -15.80 15.47
CA ARG A 52 2.88 -16.24 16.81
C ARG A 52 1.73 -16.93 17.55
N ASP A 53 0.52 -16.38 17.46
CA ASP A 53 -0.69 -16.97 18.04
C ASP A 53 -0.95 -18.37 17.48
N LEU A 54 -0.86 -18.53 16.15
CA LEU A 54 -1.07 -19.83 15.49
C LEU A 54 0.02 -20.86 15.81
N LEU A 55 1.24 -20.40 16.09
CA LEU A 55 2.33 -21.25 16.56
C LEU A 55 2.23 -21.60 18.06
N GLY A 56 1.34 -20.93 18.80
CA GLY A 56 1.16 -21.07 20.25
C GLY A 56 2.31 -20.48 21.07
N LEU A 57 2.95 -19.42 20.56
CA LEU A 57 4.11 -18.79 21.21
C LEU A 57 3.67 -17.74 22.22
N ALA A 58 4.31 -17.73 23.39
CA ALA A 58 4.11 -16.67 24.37
C ALA A 58 4.76 -15.35 23.91
N ALA A 59 4.37 -14.22 24.51
CA ALA A 59 5.00 -12.92 24.23
C ALA A 59 6.52 -12.99 24.49
N GLY A 60 7.32 -12.52 23.53
CA GLY A 60 8.79 -12.53 23.61
C GLY A 60 9.47 -13.88 23.34
N GLU A 61 8.73 -14.98 23.19
CA GLU A 61 9.30 -16.29 22.86
C GLU A 61 9.88 -16.28 21.42
N PRO A 62 11.12 -16.73 21.19
CA PRO A 62 11.68 -16.74 19.84
C PRO A 62 10.94 -17.73 18.94
N ILE A 63 10.74 -17.39 17.67
CA ILE A 63 10.19 -18.33 16.69
C ILE A 63 11.16 -19.52 16.55
N PRO A 64 10.70 -20.78 16.72
CA PRO A 64 11.59 -21.93 16.61
C PRO A 64 12.17 -22.08 15.21
N GLN A 65 13.42 -22.54 15.14
CA GLN A 65 14.10 -22.77 13.86
C GLN A 65 13.36 -23.83 13.04
N ASN A 66 13.34 -23.65 11.72
CA ASN A 66 12.77 -24.59 10.76
C ASN A 66 11.30 -24.96 11.01
N ARG A 67 10.55 -24.16 11.79
CA ARG A 67 9.12 -24.38 12.02
C ARG A 67 8.24 -23.77 10.94
N ILE A 68 8.74 -22.73 10.26
CA ILE A 68 8.08 -22.02 9.17
C ILE A 68 8.84 -22.28 7.87
N GLY A 69 8.12 -22.64 6.80
CA GLY A 69 8.65 -22.76 5.45
C GLY A 69 8.70 -21.39 4.76
N ALA A 70 7.54 -20.78 4.57
CA ALA A 70 7.42 -19.43 4.02
C ALA A 70 6.27 -18.63 4.65
N VAL A 71 6.44 -17.31 4.61
CA VAL A 71 5.44 -16.30 4.92
C VAL A 71 5.24 -15.45 3.65
N LYS A 72 4.04 -15.46 3.11
CA LYS A 72 3.67 -14.72 1.89
C LYS A 72 2.70 -13.61 2.27
N MET A 73 3.04 -12.35 2.00
CA MET A 73 2.24 -11.22 2.50
C MET A 73 1.79 -10.26 1.40
N GLY A 74 0.51 -9.91 1.42
CA GLY A 74 -0.03 -8.70 0.81
C GLY A 74 -0.09 -7.57 1.85
N THR A 75 0.12 -6.33 1.42
CA THR A 75 0.04 -5.19 2.33
C THR A 75 -0.48 -3.92 1.65
N THR A 76 -1.26 -3.13 2.38
CA THR A 76 -1.73 -1.82 1.93
C THR A 76 -0.81 -0.66 2.34
N VAL A 77 0.35 -0.93 2.94
CA VAL A 77 1.27 0.11 3.46
C VAL A 77 1.67 1.13 2.38
N ALA A 78 2.07 0.68 1.18
CA ALA A 78 2.43 1.58 0.08
C ALA A 78 1.23 2.41 -0.40
N THR A 79 0.08 1.76 -0.62
CA THR A 79 -1.14 2.42 -1.09
C THR A 79 -1.59 3.50 -0.10
N ASN A 80 -1.59 3.19 1.20
CA ASN A 80 -1.98 4.15 2.24
C ASN A 80 -0.99 5.31 2.35
N ALA A 81 0.33 5.04 2.32
CA ALA A 81 1.34 6.09 2.34
C ALA A 81 1.20 7.04 1.14
N LEU A 82 0.85 6.51 -0.04
CA LEU A 82 0.60 7.31 -1.24
C LEU A 82 -0.68 8.16 -1.11
N LEU A 83 -1.78 7.58 -0.62
CA LEU A 83 -3.05 8.27 -0.42
C LEU A 83 -2.95 9.39 0.63
N GLU A 84 -2.29 9.11 1.75
CA GLU A 84 -2.12 10.04 2.86
C GLU A 84 -0.97 11.03 2.67
N ARG A 85 -0.21 10.91 1.56
CA ARG A 85 0.98 11.71 1.27
C ARG A 85 2.03 11.65 2.39
N LYS A 86 2.22 10.46 2.95
CA LYS A 86 3.18 10.16 4.02
C LYS A 86 4.39 9.35 3.53
N GLY A 87 4.90 9.67 2.35
CA GLY A 87 6.16 9.11 1.81
C GLY A 87 7.41 9.78 2.34
N GLU A 88 8.55 9.28 1.86
CA GLU A 88 9.86 9.86 2.16
C GLU A 88 10.07 11.19 1.42
N ARG A 89 10.71 12.17 2.07
CA ARG A 89 11.06 13.44 1.41
C ARG A 89 11.98 13.15 0.23
N THR A 90 11.55 13.54 -0.96
CA THR A 90 12.15 13.10 -2.22
C THR A 90 12.70 14.28 -3.03
N LEU A 91 13.95 14.16 -3.48
CA LEU A 91 14.60 15.03 -4.46
C LEU A 91 14.39 14.47 -5.87
N LEU A 92 14.03 15.32 -6.83
CA LEU A 92 14.12 14.98 -8.26
C LEU A 92 15.41 15.56 -8.84
N VAL A 93 16.25 14.71 -9.42
CA VAL A 93 17.43 15.11 -10.20
C VAL A 93 17.13 14.84 -11.67
N THR A 94 17.25 15.86 -12.52
CA THR A 94 16.91 15.72 -13.94
C THR A 94 17.83 16.53 -14.84
N THR A 95 17.70 16.33 -16.15
CA THR A 95 18.44 17.05 -17.19
C THR A 95 18.10 18.53 -17.16
N ARG A 96 19.10 19.41 -17.28
CA ARG A 96 18.89 20.86 -17.41
C ARG A 96 17.93 21.21 -18.55
N GLY A 97 16.96 22.08 -18.26
CA GLY A 97 15.85 22.44 -19.14
C GLY A 97 14.59 21.58 -18.94
N PHE A 98 14.62 20.56 -18.07
CA PHE A 98 13.49 19.64 -17.82
C PHE A 98 12.94 19.73 -16.39
N ARG A 99 13.30 20.78 -15.61
CA ARG A 99 12.82 21.02 -14.25
C ARG A 99 11.34 20.70 -14.02
N ASP A 100 10.48 21.24 -14.89
CA ASP A 100 9.03 21.18 -14.72
C ASP A 100 8.37 20.05 -15.51
N ALA A 101 9.14 19.16 -16.16
CA ALA A 101 8.61 18.17 -17.08
C ALA A 101 7.54 17.25 -16.43
N LEU A 102 7.79 16.77 -15.21
CA LEU A 102 6.84 15.90 -14.49
C LEU A 102 5.61 16.68 -14.02
N LYS A 103 5.80 17.91 -13.52
CA LYS A 103 4.72 18.81 -13.10
C LYS A 103 3.82 19.24 -14.26
N ILE A 104 4.38 19.44 -15.47
CA ILE A 104 3.62 19.71 -16.69
C ILE A 104 2.88 18.45 -17.15
N GLY A 105 3.56 17.30 -17.11
CA GLY A 105 3.02 16.02 -17.55
C GLY A 105 2.65 16.02 -19.03
N TYR A 106 1.48 15.48 -19.35
CA TYR A 106 0.97 15.42 -20.73
C TYR A 106 0.01 16.56 -21.11
N GLN A 107 -0.21 17.53 -20.22
CA GLN A 107 -1.20 18.61 -20.40
C GLN A 107 -2.64 18.13 -20.66
N ALA A 108 -2.95 16.87 -20.33
CA ALA A 108 -4.30 16.32 -20.43
C ALA A 108 -5.26 17.08 -19.50
N ARG A 109 -6.50 17.29 -19.96
CA ARG A 109 -7.58 17.91 -19.18
C ARG A 109 -8.69 16.89 -18.92
N PRO A 110 -8.64 16.13 -17.82
CA PRO A 110 -9.66 15.12 -17.51
C PRO A 110 -11.07 15.71 -17.46
N LYS A 111 -11.19 16.94 -16.93
CA LYS A 111 -12.41 17.74 -16.92
C LYS A 111 -12.27 18.90 -17.91
N ILE A 112 -12.44 18.63 -19.20
CA ILE A 112 -12.23 19.60 -20.29
C ILE A 112 -13.00 20.91 -20.12
N PHE A 113 -14.17 20.87 -19.46
CA PHE A 113 -15.01 22.04 -19.20
C PHE A 113 -14.76 22.73 -17.84
N ALA A 114 -13.88 22.19 -16.99
CA ALA A 114 -13.57 22.83 -15.71
C ALA A 114 -12.84 24.16 -15.94
N ARG A 115 -13.45 25.27 -15.50
CA ARG A 115 -12.88 26.62 -15.64
C ARG A 115 -11.65 26.83 -14.74
N ASN A 116 -11.65 26.21 -13.56
CA ASN A 116 -10.50 26.19 -12.65
C ASN A 116 -9.80 24.82 -12.74
N ILE A 117 -8.63 24.77 -13.38
CA ILE A 117 -7.86 23.53 -13.52
C ILE A 117 -6.97 23.40 -12.29
N VAL A 118 -7.25 22.39 -11.46
CA VAL A 118 -6.37 22.00 -10.35
C VAL A 118 -5.41 20.93 -10.89
N LYS A 119 -4.11 21.22 -10.86
CA LYS A 119 -3.09 20.24 -11.20
C LYS A 119 -2.90 19.26 -10.03
N PRO A 120 -2.65 17.97 -10.29
CA PRO A 120 -2.25 17.05 -9.23
C PRO A 120 -0.97 17.50 -8.55
N ASP A 121 -0.87 17.26 -7.25
CA ASP A 121 0.34 17.51 -6.47
C ASP A 121 1.44 16.50 -6.84
N VAL A 122 2.69 16.97 -6.80
CA VAL A 122 3.88 16.16 -7.04
C VAL A 122 4.36 15.49 -5.75
N LEU A 123 5.10 14.38 -5.89
CA LEU A 123 5.65 13.62 -4.75
C LEU A 123 7.08 14.04 -4.36
N TYR A 124 7.69 14.95 -5.10
CA TYR A 124 9.02 15.47 -4.82
C TYR A 124 8.95 16.89 -4.27
N GLU A 125 9.87 17.23 -3.36
CA GLU A 125 9.91 18.54 -2.69
C GLU A 125 10.77 19.53 -3.47
N ARG A 126 11.86 19.05 -4.08
CA ARG A 126 12.87 19.88 -4.75
C ARG A 126 13.28 19.27 -6.08
N VAL A 127 13.64 20.13 -7.03
CA VAL A 127 14.21 19.72 -8.31
C VAL A 127 15.61 20.31 -8.49
N VAL A 128 16.57 19.43 -8.80
CA VAL A 128 17.94 19.76 -9.19
C VAL A 128 18.10 19.41 -10.66
N GLU A 129 18.62 20.36 -11.41
CA GLU A 129 18.97 20.19 -12.81
C GLU A 129 20.47 19.99 -12.93
N ILE A 130 20.91 18.91 -13.58
CA ILE A 130 22.32 18.68 -13.90
C ILE A 130 22.55 19.09 -15.35
N ASP A 131 23.68 19.73 -15.62
CA ASP A 131 24.06 20.09 -16.99
C ASP A 131 24.62 18.89 -17.75
N GLU A 132 23.80 17.87 -18.00
CA GLU A 132 24.17 16.71 -18.80
C GLU A 132 23.27 16.55 -20.03
N ARG A 133 23.78 15.94 -21.11
CA ARG A 133 22.95 15.64 -22.28
C ARG A 133 23.49 14.44 -23.06
N VAL A 134 22.62 13.45 -23.25
CA VAL A 134 22.81 12.37 -24.23
C VAL A 134 21.73 12.51 -25.30
N ARG A 135 22.11 12.39 -26.57
CA ARG A 135 21.17 12.43 -27.70
C ARG A 135 20.47 11.09 -27.91
N ALA A 136 19.43 11.08 -28.73
CA ALA A 136 18.66 9.86 -29.01
C ALA A 136 19.48 8.74 -29.69
N ASP A 137 20.56 9.10 -30.38
CA ASP A 137 21.51 8.19 -31.03
C ASP A 137 22.64 7.72 -30.10
N GLY A 138 22.69 8.21 -28.86
CA GLY A 138 23.72 7.88 -27.87
C GLY A 138 24.93 8.81 -27.86
N THR A 139 24.96 9.81 -28.76
CA THR A 139 26.02 10.82 -28.73
C THR A 139 25.94 11.60 -27.43
N VAL A 140 27.05 11.62 -26.67
CA VAL A 140 27.18 12.48 -25.49
C VAL A 140 27.45 13.90 -25.96
N GLU A 141 26.45 14.77 -25.79
CA GLU A 141 26.55 16.19 -26.12
C GLU A 141 27.11 16.99 -24.95
N ARG A 142 26.85 16.54 -23.72
CA ARG A 142 27.41 17.12 -22.52
C ARG A 142 27.56 16.07 -21.42
N GLU A 143 28.78 15.91 -20.93
CA GLU A 143 29.09 15.09 -19.76
C GLU A 143 28.45 15.69 -18.49
N PRO A 144 27.99 14.89 -17.53
CA PRO A 144 27.39 15.41 -16.30
C PRO A 144 28.44 16.12 -15.46
N ASP A 145 28.14 17.36 -15.04
CA ASP A 145 28.93 18.08 -14.06
C ASP A 145 28.74 17.44 -12.67
N LEU A 146 29.66 16.54 -12.31
CA LEU A 146 29.62 15.83 -11.04
C LEU A 146 29.94 16.73 -9.83
N ALA A 147 30.62 17.86 -10.03
CA ALA A 147 30.89 18.81 -8.96
C ALA A 147 29.61 19.59 -8.63
N GLU A 148 28.89 20.05 -9.64
CA GLU A 148 27.56 20.66 -9.49
C GLU A 148 26.58 19.67 -8.84
N ALA A 149 26.56 18.42 -9.33
CA ALA A 149 25.72 17.35 -8.78
C ALA A 149 26.03 17.09 -7.30
N ARG A 150 27.32 16.96 -6.94
CA ARG A 150 27.75 16.73 -5.55
C ARG A 150 27.26 17.85 -4.64
N ALA A 151 27.53 19.10 -4.99
CA ALA A 151 27.13 20.24 -4.18
C ALA A 151 25.61 20.34 -4.02
N ALA A 152 24.83 20.00 -5.05
CA ALA A 152 23.38 20.00 -4.99
C ALA A 152 22.82 18.86 -4.11
N LEU A 153 23.40 17.66 -4.23
CA LEU A 153 23.05 16.49 -3.43
C LEU A 153 23.41 16.69 -1.94
N GLU A 154 24.59 17.21 -1.64
CA GLU A 154 25.02 17.54 -0.27
C GLU A 154 24.07 18.53 0.41
N ARG A 155 23.67 19.59 -0.31
CA ARG A 155 22.68 20.55 0.21
C ARG A 155 21.33 19.89 0.48
N ALA A 156 20.84 19.06 -0.44
CA ALA A 156 19.56 18.36 -0.26
C ALA A 156 19.61 17.40 0.94
N ASN A 157 20.71 16.66 1.11
CA ASN A 157 20.90 15.77 2.26
C ASN A 157 20.97 16.56 3.58
N ALA A 158 21.71 17.69 3.60
CA ALA A 158 21.79 18.58 4.76
C ALA A 158 20.43 19.18 5.16
N ASP A 159 19.54 19.40 4.19
CA ASP A 159 18.17 19.84 4.42
C ASP A 159 17.22 18.70 4.83
N GLY A 160 17.73 17.47 5.01
CA GLY A 160 17.00 16.30 5.48
C GLY A 160 16.17 15.59 4.41
N ILE A 161 16.47 15.78 3.12
CA ILE A 161 15.86 14.99 2.04
C ILE A 161 16.59 13.65 1.97
N ALA A 162 15.87 12.54 2.15
CA ALA A 162 16.46 11.21 2.30
C ALA A 162 16.32 10.30 1.07
N ALA A 163 15.46 10.66 0.10
CA ALA A 163 15.27 9.89 -1.13
C ALA A 163 15.60 10.72 -2.37
N VAL A 164 16.17 10.08 -3.40
CA VAL A 164 16.49 10.72 -4.68
C VAL A 164 15.93 9.91 -5.84
N ALA A 165 15.14 10.57 -6.69
CA ALA A 165 14.77 10.06 -8.02
C ALA A 165 15.65 10.73 -9.08
N ILE A 166 16.38 9.96 -9.87
CA ILE A 166 17.27 10.47 -10.93
C ILE A 166 16.67 10.12 -12.28
N VAL A 167 16.35 11.14 -13.08
CA VAL A 167 15.62 11.01 -14.33
C VAL A 167 16.27 11.86 -15.42
N PHE A 168 17.18 11.27 -16.20
CA PHE A 168 17.83 11.93 -17.33
C PHE A 168 17.19 11.56 -18.66
N MET A 169 17.29 12.49 -19.61
CA MET A 169 16.85 12.26 -20.99
C MET A 169 17.61 11.10 -21.61
N HIS A 170 16.88 10.21 -22.30
CA HIS A 170 17.40 9.02 -22.98
C HIS A 170 18.10 7.96 -22.10
N ALA A 171 18.08 8.10 -20.76
CA ALA A 171 18.70 7.14 -19.84
C ALA A 171 18.13 5.71 -19.93
N TYR A 172 16.90 5.54 -20.41
CA TYR A 172 16.31 4.23 -20.70
C TYR A 172 17.14 3.38 -21.68
N ARG A 173 18.01 4.01 -22.48
CA ARG A 173 18.90 3.36 -23.45
C ARG A 173 20.38 3.65 -23.18
N TYR A 174 20.71 4.84 -22.67
CA TYR A 174 22.09 5.27 -22.40
C TYR A 174 22.23 5.67 -20.92
N PRO A 175 22.36 4.69 -20.01
CA PRO A 175 22.21 4.91 -18.57
C PRO A 175 23.44 5.52 -17.88
N ALA A 176 24.57 5.63 -18.58
CA ALA A 176 25.88 5.95 -17.99
C ALA A 176 25.88 7.22 -17.11
N HIS A 177 25.15 8.27 -17.50
CA HIS A 177 25.06 9.49 -16.69
C HIS A 177 24.26 9.27 -15.41
N GLU A 178 23.11 8.57 -15.49
CA GLU A 178 22.33 8.26 -14.29
C GLU A 178 23.12 7.36 -13.35
N GLN A 179 23.85 6.36 -13.87
CA GLN A 179 24.68 5.47 -13.06
C GLN A 179 25.74 6.24 -12.25
N ARG A 180 26.41 7.21 -12.88
CA ARG A 180 27.42 8.05 -12.20
C ARG A 180 26.81 8.94 -11.13
N VAL A 181 25.68 9.58 -11.41
CA VAL A 181 25.00 10.44 -10.44
C VAL A 181 24.35 9.62 -9.32
N ALA A 182 23.84 8.42 -9.62
CA ALA A 182 23.31 7.49 -8.63
C ALA A 182 24.42 6.97 -7.70
N ALA A 183 25.57 6.59 -8.24
CA ALA A 183 26.73 6.21 -7.45
C ALA A 183 27.17 7.34 -6.51
N LEU A 184 27.21 8.58 -7.00
CA LEU A 184 27.51 9.76 -6.20
C LEU A 184 26.46 9.99 -5.09
N ALA A 185 25.17 9.87 -5.39
CA ALA A 185 24.13 10.01 -4.36
C ALA A 185 24.26 8.93 -3.28
N ARG A 186 24.57 7.68 -3.65
CA ARG A 186 24.83 6.59 -2.70
C ARG A 186 26.09 6.86 -1.86
N GLU A 187 27.17 7.35 -2.47
CA GLU A 187 28.41 7.76 -1.77
C GLU A 187 28.15 8.87 -0.73
N LEU A 188 27.27 9.81 -1.06
CA LEU A 188 26.86 10.91 -0.16
C LEU A 188 25.88 10.47 0.94
N GLY A 189 25.55 9.19 1.02
CA GLY A 189 24.77 8.62 2.12
C GLY A 189 23.25 8.75 1.97
N PHE A 190 22.73 8.96 0.77
CA PHE A 190 21.28 8.87 0.57
C PHE A 190 20.82 7.41 0.76
N PRO A 191 19.90 7.12 1.72
CA PRO A 191 19.43 5.76 1.97
C PRO A 191 18.61 5.19 0.82
N GLN A 192 17.98 6.04 0.00
CA GLN A 192 17.22 5.61 -1.18
C GLN A 192 17.61 6.40 -2.42
N VAL A 193 17.99 5.67 -3.48
CA VAL A 193 18.32 6.23 -4.79
C VAL A 193 17.64 5.39 -5.87
N SER A 194 16.67 5.99 -6.54
CA SER A 194 15.89 5.39 -7.63
C SER A 194 16.31 6.02 -8.96
N ALA A 195 17.21 5.35 -9.70
CA ALA A 195 17.60 5.78 -11.04
C ALA A 195 16.59 5.28 -12.08
N SER A 196 16.18 6.15 -13.00
CA SER A 196 15.05 5.85 -13.87
C SER A 196 15.28 4.68 -14.83
N HIS A 197 16.53 4.44 -15.24
CA HIS A 197 16.91 3.27 -16.04
C HIS A 197 16.85 1.95 -15.25
N GLU A 198 16.97 1.97 -13.91
CA GLU A 198 16.84 0.78 -13.07
C GLU A 198 15.36 0.47 -12.82
N ILE A 199 14.57 1.52 -12.53
CA ILE A 199 13.18 1.39 -12.08
C ILE A 199 12.18 1.20 -13.23
N SER A 200 12.32 1.96 -14.31
CA SER A 200 11.41 1.90 -15.45
C SER A 200 12.17 2.19 -16.75
N PRO A 201 12.92 1.21 -17.30
CA PRO A 201 13.78 1.36 -18.49
C PRO A 201 12.99 1.49 -19.80
N LEU A 202 11.93 2.30 -19.81
CA LEU A 202 11.05 2.53 -20.95
C LEU A 202 11.21 3.94 -21.50
N ILE A 203 10.98 4.08 -22.81
CA ILE A 203 10.92 5.39 -23.48
C ILE A 203 9.79 6.25 -22.89
N LYS A 204 9.87 7.58 -23.11
CA LYS A 204 9.03 8.67 -22.58
C LYS A 204 9.44 9.12 -21.16
N LEU A 205 9.86 10.39 -21.06
CA LEU A 205 10.40 10.98 -19.83
C LEU A 205 9.36 11.04 -18.69
N VAL A 206 8.13 11.47 -18.99
CA VAL A 206 7.10 11.71 -17.96
C VAL A 206 6.72 10.42 -17.24
N GLY A 207 6.23 9.40 -17.97
CA GLY A 207 5.83 8.13 -17.34
C GLY A 207 6.98 7.41 -16.63
N ARG A 208 8.19 7.43 -17.21
CA ARG A 208 9.38 6.88 -16.56
C ARG A 208 9.71 7.64 -15.27
N GLY A 209 9.77 8.97 -15.35
CA GLY A 209 10.12 9.83 -14.23
C GLY A 209 9.11 9.78 -13.09
N ASP A 210 7.81 9.81 -13.38
CA ASP A 210 6.77 9.67 -12.35
C ASP A 210 6.91 8.32 -11.62
N THR A 211 7.19 7.24 -12.35
CA THR A 211 7.43 5.90 -11.74
C THR A 211 8.68 5.90 -10.84
N SER A 212 9.77 6.53 -11.27
CA SER A 212 10.99 6.64 -10.46
C SER A 212 10.80 7.47 -9.20
N VAL A 213 9.98 8.52 -9.28
CA VAL A 213 9.61 9.34 -8.13
C VAL A 213 8.73 8.53 -7.16
N VAL A 214 7.72 7.82 -7.65
CA VAL A 214 6.87 6.94 -6.83
C VAL A 214 7.73 5.91 -6.09
N ASP A 215 8.67 5.30 -6.79
CA ASP A 215 9.58 4.33 -6.18
C ASP A 215 10.47 4.97 -5.09
N ALA A 216 11.12 6.09 -5.37
CA ALA A 216 11.94 6.81 -4.38
C ALA A 216 11.13 7.21 -3.14
N TYR A 217 9.89 7.64 -3.35
CA TYR A 217 8.98 8.11 -2.32
C TYR A 217 8.49 6.98 -1.39
N LEU A 218 8.25 5.77 -1.93
CA LEU A 218 7.62 4.67 -1.21
C LEU A 218 8.59 3.58 -0.73
N SER A 219 9.67 3.32 -1.47
CA SER A 219 10.63 2.25 -1.14
C SER A 219 11.19 2.33 0.30
N PRO A 220 11.50 3.50 0.88
CA PRO A 220 11.97 3.59 2.26
C PRO A 220 10.95 3.09 3.29
N ILE A 221 9.66 3.35 3.06
CA ILE A 221 8.58 2.92 3.95
C ILE A 221 8.41 1.40 3.87
N ILE A 222 8.44 0.87 2.65
CA ILE A 222 8.37 -0.57 2.42
C ILE A 222 9.57 -1.29 3.02
N ALA A 223 10.78 -0.78 2.84
CA ALA A 223 11.99 -1.35 3.42
C ALA A 223 11.94 -1.37 4.95
N ARG A 224 11.47 -0.29 5.60
CA ARG A 224 11.25 -0.26 7.06
C ARG A 224 10.26 -1.33 7.51
N TYR A 225 9.15 -1.47 6.80
CA TYR A 225 8.14 -2.47 7.13
C TYR A 225 8.65 -3.90 6.95
N VAL A 226 9.31 -4.18 5.83
CA VAL A 226 9.94 -5.48 5.55
C VAL A 226 10.97 -5.82 6.63
N ALA A 227 11.83 -4.86 7.00
CA ALA A 227 12.84 -5.05 8.03
C ALA A 227 12.20 -5.32 9.41
N GLN A 228 11.13 -4.60 9.76
CA GLN A 228 10.39 -4.85 11.00
C GLN A 228 9.88 -6.29 11.05
N VAL A 229 9.17 -6.74 10.01
CA VAL A 229 8.62 -8.10 9.93
C VAL A 229 9.73 -9.15 9.92
N ALA A 230 10.80 -8.94 9.17
CA ALA A 230 11.94 -9.84 9.10
C ALA A 230 12.64 -9.99 10.47
N ASN A 231 12.75 -8.90 11.23
CA ASN A 231 13.34 -8.89 12.58
C ASN A 231 12.42 -9.57 13.61
N GLU A 232 11.12 -9.25 13.62
CA GLU A 232 10.19 -9.85 14.57
C GLU A 232 9.95 -11.35 14.31
N LEU A 233 10.03 -11.77 13.04
CA LEU A 233 10.05 -13.20 12.68
C LEU A 233 11.41 -13.86 12.90
N ASP A 234 12.46 -13.06 13.13
CA ASP A 234 13.84 -13.52 13.19
C ASP A 234 14.17 -14.43 11.98
N SER A 235 13.89 -13.90 10.78
CA SER A 235 13.84 -14.68 9.53
C SER A 235 15.17 -15.38 9.21
N GLU A 236 16.31 -14.75 9.55
CA GLU A 236 17.65 -15.33 9.38
C GLU A 236 17.86 -16.56 10.27
N ARG A 237 17.54 -16.48 11.57
CA ARG A 237 17.70 -17.62 12.48
C ARG A 237 16.61 -18.68 12.27
N SER A 238 15.36 -18.25 12.08
CA SER A 238 14.21 -19.15 11.96
C SER A 238 14.22 -19.92 10.63
N GLY A 239 14.88 -19.38 9.60
CA GLY A 239 14.88 -19.92 8.24
C GLY A 239 13.57 -19.65 7.48
N ALA A 240 12.72 -18.76 8.00
CA ALA A 240 11.45 -18.41 7.37
C ALA A 240 11.68 -17.59 6.09
N ARG A 241 11.16 -18.08 4.97
CA ARG A 241 11.23 -17.35 3.69
C ARG A 241 10.15 -16.29 3.63
N LEU A 242 10.52 -15.01 3.68
CA LEU A 242 9.58 -13.90 3.57
C LEU A 242 9.41 -13.47 2.11
N MET A 243 8.16 -13.47 1.64
CA MET A 243 7.76 -13.14 0.27
C MET A 243 6.64 -12.11 0.30
N PHE A 244 6.63 -11.18 -0.65
CA PHE A 244 5.61 -10.14 -0.77
C PHE A 244 4.86 -10.24 -2.09
N MET A 245 3.55 -10.01 -2.03
CA MET A 245 2.70 -9.86 -3.20
C MET A 245 3.05 -8.55 -3.91
N MET A 246 3.13 -8.60 -5.24
CA MET A 246 3.34 -7.44 -6.08
C MET A 246 2.02 -7.02 -6.73
N SER A 247 1.95 -5.75 -7.15
CA SER A 247 0.84 -5.18 -7.94
C SER A 247 0.50 -5.97 -9.20
N SER A 248 1.44 -6.75 -9.72
CA SER A 248 1.29 -7.62 -10.89
C SER A 248 0.57 -8.94 -10.61
N GLY A 249 0.29 -9.25 -9.34
CA GLY A 249 -0.29 -10.53 -8.88
C GLY A 249 0.73 -11.64 -8.63
N GLY A 250 2.03 -11.36 -8.78
CA GLY A 250 3.11 -12.30 -8.48
C GLY A 250 3.73 -12.10 -7.10
N LEU A 251 4.49 -13.09 -6.62
CA LEU A 251 5.28 -12.98 -5.38
C LEU A 251 6.74 -12.63 -5.69
N THR A 252 7.35 -11.80 -4.84
CA THR A 252 8.78 -11.51 -4.87
C THR A 252 9.41 -11.69 -3.49
N ALA A 253 10.73 -11.87 -3.45
CA ALA A 253 11.47 -11.91 -2.18
C ALA A 253 11.50 -10.53 -1.53
N ALA A 254 11.60 -10.51 -0.20
CA ALA A 254 11.58 -9.30 0.62
C ALA A 254 12.62 -8.23 0.20
N ASP A 255 13.81 -8.65 -0.22
CA ASP A 255 14.92 -7.80 -0.67
C ASP A 255 14.72 -7.21 -2.08
N LEU A 256 13.82 -7.79 -2.87
CA LEU A 256 13.47 -7.36 -4.23
C LEU A 256 12.14 -6.58 -4.28
N PHE A 257 11.56 -6.26 -3.12
CA PHE A 257 10.26 -5.61 -3.04
C PHE A 257 10.40 -4.09 -3.04
N HIS A 258 10.07 -3.48 -4.17
CA HIS A 258 10.20 -2.04 -4.40
C HIS A 258 8.88 -1.29 -4.26
N GLY A 259 8.96 0.00 -3.95
CA GLY A 259 7.79 0.86 -3.71
C GLY A 259 6.81 0.89 -4.89
N LYS A 260 7.31 0.88 -6.14
CA LYS A 260 6.45 0.83 -7.34
C LYS A 260 5.65 -0.47 -7.49
N ASP A 261 6.12 -1.57 -6.91
CA ASP A 261 5.51 -2.91 -7.04
C ASP A 261 4.59 -3.22 -5.86
N ALA A 262 4.53 -2.34 -4.85
CA ALA A 262 3.77 -2.55 -3.62
C ALA A 262 2.35 -1.97 -3.67
N ILE A 263 2.07 -1.07 -4.62
CA ILE A 263 0.80 -0.34 -4.73
C ILE A 263 -0.30 -1.30 -5.17
N LEU A 264 -1.39 -1.40 -4.42
CA LEU A 264 -2.50 -2.34 -4.66
C LEU A 264 -2.06 -3.83 -4.68
N SER A 265 -0.97 -4.18 -3.98
CA SER A 265 -0.51 -5.57 -3.89
C SER A 265 -1.51 -6.52 -3.20
N GLY A 266 -2.16 -6.09 -2.11
CA GLY A 266 -3.21 -6.87 -1.43
C GLY A 266 -4.37 -7.21 -2.38
N PRO A 267 -5.05 -6.21 -2.98
CA PRO A 267 -6.11 -6.45 -3.95
C PRO A 267 -5.69 -7.33 -5.14
N ALA A 268 -4.45 -7.20 -5.63
CA ALA A 268 -3.94 -8.06 -6.70
C ALA A 268 -3.96 -9.56 -6.32
N GLY A 269 -3.62 -9.88 -5.07
CA GLY A 269 -3.76 -11.24 -4.53
C GLY A 269 -5.21 -11.71 -4.49
N GLY A 270 -6.15 -10.81 -4.15
CA GLY A 270 -7.59 -11.07 -4.21
C GLY A 270 -8.08 -11.39 -5.63
N VAL A 271 -7.61 -10.67 -6.65
CA VAL A 271 -7.95 -10.97 -8.06
C VAL A 271 -7.44 -12.35 -8.48
N VAL A 272 -6.20 -12.69 -8.12
CA VAL A 272 -5.63 -14.03 -8.39
C VAL A 272 -6.46 -15.11 -7.70
N GLY A 273 -6.77 -14.93 -6.41
CA GLY A 273 -7.59 -15.87 -5.65
C GLY A 273 -8.99 -16.05 -6.24
N MET A 274 -9.63 -14.95 -6.63
CA MET A 274 -10.93 -14.96 -7.32
C MET A 274 -10.86 -15.73 -8.64
N ALA A 275 -9.89 -15.42 -9.50
CA ALA A 275 -9.75 -16.04 -10.81
C ALA A 275 -9.50 -17.54 -10.71
N GLU A 276 -8.59 -17.98 -9.83
CA GLU A 276 -8.30 -19.40 -9.64
C GLU A 276 -9.49 -20.15 -9.00
N THR A 277 -10.19 -19.52 -8.06
CA THR A 277 -11.41 -20.11 -7.45
C THR A 277 -12.54 -20.23 -8.48
N GLY A 278 -12.76 -19.19 -9.28
CA GLY A 278 -13.76 -19.19 -10.34
C GLY A 278 -13.46 -20.24 -11.40
N ARG A 279 -12.19 -20.34 -11.85
CA ARG A 279 -11.76 -21.37 -12.81
C ARG A 279 -12.00 -22.78 -12.27
N ALA A 280 -11.66 -23.03 -11.00
CA ALA A 280 -11.92 -24.32 -10.35
C ALA A 280 -13.43 -24.65 -10.26
N ALA A 281 -14.28 -23.63 -10.17
CA ALA A 281 -15.74 -23.75 -10.19
C ALA A 281 -16.36 -23.73 -11.61
N GLY A 282 -15.54 -23.65 -12.67
CA GLY A 282 -16.00 -23.62 -14.07
C GLY A 282 -16.48 -22.24 -14.57
N PHE A 283 -16.15 -21.17 -13.86
CA PHE A 283 -16.43 -19.79 -14.26
C PHE A 283 -15.17 -19.11 -14.82
N GLU A 284 -15.25 -18.68 -16.08
CA GLU A 284 -14.13 -17.99 -16.76
C GLU A 284 -14.30 -16.47 -16.79
N ARG A 285 -15.48 -15.96 -16.38
CA ARG A 285 -15.81 -14.54 -16.40
C ARG A 285 -16.35 -14.10 -15.05
N LEU A 286 -15.66 -13.17 -14.40
CA LEU A 286 -15.88 -12.82 -13.00
C LEU A 286 -15.79 -11.29 -12.82
N ILE A 287 -16.62 -10.78 -11.91
CA ILE A 287 -16.48 -9.43 -11.37
C ILE A 287 -16.10 -9.60 -9.91
N GLY A 288 -14.93 -9.10 -9.55
CA GLY A 288 -14.47 -9.03 -8.17
C GLY A 288 -15.04 -7.81 -7.49
N PHE A 289 -15.57 -8.01 -6.29
CA PHE A 289 -16.02 -6.95 -5.41
C PHE A 289 -15.50 -7.27 -4.01
N ASP A 290 -14.44 -6.59 -3.60
CA ASP A 290 -13.82 -6.75 -2.29
C ASP A 290 -14.00 -5.46 -1.49
N MET A 291 -14.77 -5.52 -0.41
CA MET A 291 -15.04 -4.37 0.45
C MET A 291 -14.44 -4.61 1.82
N GLY A 292 -13.39 -3.86 2.13
CA GLY A 292 -12.76 -3.84 3.43
C GLY A 292 -13.35 -2.78 4.37
N GLY A 293 -12.60 -2.42 5.41
CA GLY A 293 -12.96 -1.34 6.31
C GLY A 293 -12.62 0.06 5.79
N THR A 294 -11.72 0.21 4.82
CA THR A 294 -11.29 1.54 4.33
C THR A 294 -11.67 1.78 2.87
N SER A 295 -11.57 0.75 2.04
CA SER A 295 -11.78 0.83 0.60
C SER A 295 -12.63 -0.32 0.08
N THR A 296 -13.12 -0.14 -1.14
CA THR A 296 -13.71 -1.18 -1.97
C THR A 296 -12.91 -1.28 -3.25
N ASP A 297 -12.46 -2.48 -3.58
CA ASP A 297 -11.68 -2.82 -4.75
C ASP A 297 -12.54 -3.66 -5.72
N VAL A 298 -12.67 -3.17 -6.95
CA VAL A 298 -13.46 -3.81 -8.01
C VAL A 298 -12.53 -4.25 -9.12
N SER A 299 -12.67 -5.48 -9.58
CA SER A 299 -11.85 -6.04 -10.67
C SER A 299 -12.70 -6.82 -11.66
N HIS A 300 -12.14 -7.04 -12.84
CA HIS A 300 -12.75 -7.84 -13.90
C HIS A 300 -11.77 -8.92 -14.36
N PHE A 301 -12.30 -10.10 -14.63
CA PHE A 301 -11.55 -11.22 -15.20
C PHE A 301 -12.39 -11.82 -16.32
N ASP A 302 -11.84 -11.86 -17.54
CA ASP A 302 -12.50 -12.37 -18.76
C ASP A 302 -11.61 -13.44 -19.43
N GLY A 303 -11.38 -14.54 -18.72
CA GLY A 303 -10.48 -15.63 -19.14
C GLY A 303 -8.98 -15.33 -18.97
N GLU A 304 -8.60 -14.06 -18.93
CA GLU A 304 -7.24 -13.59 -18.68
C GLU A 304 -7.17 -12.49 -17.61
N TYR A 305 -5.98 -12.34 -17.02
CA TYR A 305 -5.70 -11.27 -16.07
C TYR A 305 -5.54 -9.94 -16.79
N GLU A 306 -6.53 -9.06 -16.64
CA GLU A 306 -6.46 -7.71 -17.19
C GLU A 306 -5.38 -6.88 -16.48
N ARG A 307 -4.54 -6.20 -17.27
CA ARG A 307 -3.41 -5.42 -16.76
C ARG A 307 -3.42 -4.02 -17.33
N ALA A 308 -3.08 -3.06 -16.48
CA ALA A 308 -2.78 -1.71 -16.89
C ALA A 308 -1.27 -1.47 -16.82
N PHE A 309 -0.74 -0.86 -17.88
CA PHE A 309 0.69 -0.50 -17.97
C PHE A 309 0.95 0.96 -17.63
N GLU A 310 -0.06 1.83 -17.81
CA GLU A 310 -0.06 3.22 -17.37
C GLU A 310 -1.31 3.40 -16.52
N THR A 311 -1.13 3.80 -15.27
CA THR A 311 -2.24 4.06 -14.34
C THR A 311 -2.04 5.37 -13.61
N GLU A 312 -3.13 5.86 -13.03
CA GLU A 312 -3.12 6.97 -12.10
C GLU A 312 -3.70 6.50 -10.77
N VAL A 313 -2.90 6.53 -9.72
CA VAL A 313 -3.32 6.18 -8.36
C VAL A 313 -3.14 7.41 -7.49
N ALA A 314 -4.21 7.85 -6.81
CA ALA A 314 -4.21 9.07 -5.99
C ALA A 314 -3.75 10.34 -6.74
N GLY A 315 -4.01 10.44 -8.06
CA GLY A 315 -3.56 11.54 -8.91
C GLY A 315 -2.08 11.47 -9.32
N VAL A 316 -1.38 10.39 -8.96
CA VAL A 316 0.00 10.15 -9.34
C VAL A 316 0.03 9.12 -10.45
N ARG A 317 0.65 9.50 -11.58
CA ARG A 317 0.81 8.64 -12.75
C ARG A 317 1.95 7.66 -12.49
N MET A 318 1.83 6.44 -12.96
CA MET A 318 2.96 5.51 -12.97
C MET A 318 2.85 4.55 -14.15
N ARG A 319 4.01 4.00 -14.50
CA ARG A 319 4.18 3.04 -15.58
C ARG A 319 4.82 1.76 -15.04
N ALA A 320 4.00 0.97 -14.38
CA ALA A 320 4.34 -0.35 -13.85
C ALA A 320 3.23 -1.33 -14.24
N PRO A 321 3.55 -2.59 -14.58
CA PRO A 321 2.53 -3.59 -14.89
C PRO A 321 1.75 -3.92 -13.63
N MET A 322 0.46 -3.59 -13.62
CA MET A 322 -0.43 -3.83 -12.49
C MET A 322 -1.70 -4.51 -12.95
N MET A 323 -2.29 -5.31 -12.06
CA MET A 323 -3.64 -5.81 -12.24
C MET A 323 -4.60 -4.63 -12.37
N LEU A 324 -5.54 -4.71 -13.32
CA LEU A 324 -6.55 -3.66 -13.50
C LEU A 324 -7.57 -3.73 -12.36
N ILE A 325 -7.43 -2.83 -11.39
CA ILE A 325 -8.27 -2.75 -10.19
C ILE A 325 -8.76 -1.32 -10.03
N HIS A 326 -10.05 -1.18 -9.79
CA HIS A 326 -10.69 0.10 -9.48
C HIS A 326 -10.96 0.18 -7.98
N THR A 327 -10.27 1.10 -7.32
CA THR A 327 -10.44 1.35 -5.88
C THR A 327 -11.35 2.55 -5.64
N VAL A 328 -12.31 2.40 -4.73
CA VAL A 328 -13.15 3.47 -4.20
C VAL A 328 -12.87 3.60 -2.69
N ALA A 329 -12.71 4.84 -2.22
CA ALA A 329 -12.52 5.15 -0.79
C ALA A 329 -13.85 5.04 0.00
N ALA A 330 -14.40 3.85 0.03
CA ALA A 330 -15.61 3.50 0.77
C ALA A 330 -15.47 2.08 1.35
N GLY A 331 -15.68 1.93 2.65
CA GLY A 331 -15.54 0.66 3.37
C GLY A 331 -16.35 0.66 4.67
N GLY A 332 -16.27 -0.42 5.44
CA GLY A 332 -16.99 -0.54 6.72
C GLY A 332 -16.63 0.54 7.75
N GLY A 333 -15.43 1.11 7.70
CA GLY A 333 -14.96 2.19 8.55
C GLY A 333 -15.28 3.59 8.02
N SER A 334 -15.91 3.74 6.85
CA SER A 334 -16.26 5.06 6.33
C SER A 334 -17.20 5.79 7.29
N ILE A 335 -16.81 7.01 7.67
CA ILE A 335 -17.45 7.78 8.74
C ILE A 335 -18.80 8.31 8.27
N LEU A 336 -19.81 8.25 9.14
CA LEU A 336 -21.13 8.81 8.90
C LEU A 336 -21.14 10.28 9.32
N HIS A 337 -21.51 11.16 8.39
CA HIS A 337 -21.61 12.60 8.59
C HIS A 337 -23.04 13.07 8.42
N PHE A 338 -23.42 14.07 9.20
CA PHE A 338 -24.63 14.87 9.00
C PHE A 338 -24.24 16.35 9.02
N ASP A 339 -24.68 17.12 8.03
CA ASP A 339 -24.36 18.55 7.90
C ASP A 339 -25.54 19.48 8.20
N GLY A 340 -26.56 18.97 8.89
CA GLY A 340 -27.81 19.68 9.15
C GLY A 340 -28.87 19.51 8.04
N ALA A 341 -28.49 19.00 6.87
CA ALA A 341 -29.41 18.80 5.75
C ALA A 341 -29.33 17.40 5.12
N ARG A 342 -28.13 16.83 4.98
CA ARG A 342 -27.91 15.54 4.32
C ARG A 342 -26.96 14.65 5.10
N PHE A 343 -27.15 13.34 4.91
CA PHE A 343 -26.21 12.33 5.37
C PHE A 343 -25.16 12.08 4.28
N ARG A 344 -23.91 11.89 4.71
CA ARG A 344 -22.79 11.51 3.85
C ARG A 344 -22.00 10.40 4.51
N VAL A 345 -21.39 9.54 3.69
CA VAL A 345 -20.53 8.44 4.15
C VAL A 345 -19.15 8.64 3.55
N GLY A 346 -18.14 8.77 4.40
CA GLY A 346 -16.76 9.05 4.01
C GLY A 346 -16.56 10.42 3.35
N PRO A 347 -15.43 10.64 2.65
CA PRO A 347 -14.41 9.63 2.27
C PRO A 347 -13.45 9.24 3.39
N ASP A 348 -13.46 9.95 4.51
CA ASP A 348 -12.70 9.63 5.71
C ASP A 348 -13.14 8.31 6.35
N SER A 349 -12.17 7.61 6.95
CA SER A 349 -12.36 6.30 7.56
C SER A 349 -11.89 6.30 9.00
N ALA A 350 -12.60 5.59 9.86
CA ALA A 350 -12.23 5.36 11.24
C ALA A 350 -11.07 4.34 11.40
N GLY A 351 -10.71 3.61 10.32
CA GLY A 351 -9.61 2.64 10.32
C GLY A 351 -9.81 1.46 11.28
N ALA A 352 -8.71 0.89 11.79
CA ALA A 352 -8.75 -0.06 12.91
C ALA A 352 -8.74 0.63 14.28
N ASN A 353 -8.13 1.82 14.35
CA ASN A 353 -7.85 2.55 15.58
C ASN A 353 -8.08 4.06 15.37
N PRO A 354 -9.07 4.68 16.06
CA PRO A 354 -9.96 4.06 17.04
C PRO A 354 -10.99 3.10 16.41
N GLY A 355 -11.15 3.07 15.09
CA GLY A 355 -12.14 2.22 14.41
C GLY A 355 -13.58 2.71 14.59
N PRO A 356 -14.57 2.01 14.02
CA PRO A 356 -16.00 2.26 14.24
C PRO A 356 -16.39 2.32 15.72
N LYS A 357 -17.51 2.96 16.04
CA LYS A 357 -18.01 3.11 17.42
C LYS A 357 -18.11 1.77 18.14
N CYS A 358 -18.57 0.74 17.44
CA CYS A 358 -18.71 -0.62 17.94
C CYS A 358 -17.39 -1.32 18.32
N TYR A 359 -16.21 -0.78 17.97
CA TYR A 359 -14.91 -1.42 18.24
C TYR A 359 -14.43 -1.23 19.69
N ARG A 360 -15.19 -0.52 20.54
CA ARG A 360 -14.88 -0.27 21.96
C ARG A 360 -13.63 0.58 22.21
N ARG A 361 -13.30 1.49 21.28
CA ARG A 361 -12.12 2.39 21.37
C ARG A 361 -12.48 3.88 21.21
N GLY A 362 -13.75 4.22 21.37
CA GLY A 362 -14.21 5.62 21.35
C GLY A 362 -14.30 6.27 19.96
N GLY A 363 -14.22 5.49 18.89
CA GLY A 363 -14.28 6.03 17.53
C GLY A 363 -15.67 6.56 17.10
N PRO A 364 -15.77 7.17 15.91
CA PRO A 364 -16.99 7.80 15.41
C PRO A 364 -18.01 6.77 14.89
N LEU A 365 -19.24 7.22 14.60
CA LEU A 365 -20.18 6.41 13.83
C LEU A 365 -19.63 6.17 12.41
N ALA A 366 -19.61 4.93 11.99
CA ALA A 366 -19.16 4.48 10.67
C ALA A 366 -20.16 3.51 10.04
N LEU A 367 -19.94 3.14 8.78
CA LEU A 367 -20.82 2.22 8.04
C LEU A 367 -21.00 0.85 8.72
N THR A 368 -20.00 0.36 9.43
CA THR A 368 -20.07 -0.86 10.25
C THR A 368 -21.09 -0.70 11.38
N ASP A 369 -21.15 0.47 12.01
CA ASP A 369 -22.11 0.75 13.07
C ASP A 369 -23.54 0.74 12.52
N ALA A 370 -23.77 1.27 11.33
CA ALA A 370 -25.07 1.17 10.67
C ALA A 370 -25.45 -0.30 10.36
N ASN A 371 -24.49 -1.14 9.97
CA ASN A 371 -24.73 -2.57 9.75
C ASN A 371 -25.02 -3.32 11.07
N VAL A 372 -24.39 -2.92 12.18
CA VAL A 372 -24.70 -3.43 13.53
C VAL A 372 -26.10 -3.00 13.95
N MET A 373 -26.42 -1.70 13.82
CA MET A 373 -27.72 -1.13 14.19
C MET A 373 -28.88 -1.80 13.43
N THR A 374 -28.70 -2.04 12.13
CA THR A 374 -29.72 -2.67 11.26
C THR A 374 -29.74 -4.19 11.34
N GLY A 375 -28.87 -4.82 12.15
CA GLY A 375 -28.80 -6.27 12.30
C GLY A 375 -28.22 -7.04 11.12
N LYS A 376 -27.65 -6.34 10.12
CA LYS A 376 -26.88 -6.99 9.04
C LYS A 376 -25.61 -7.63 9.57
N LEU A 377 -25.00 -7.01 10.57
CA LEU A 377 -23.82 -7.51 11.25
C LEU A 377 -24.17 -7.85 12.69
N ILE A 378 -24.14 -9.15 13.01
CA ILE A 378 -24.59 -9.72 14.27
C ILE A 378 -23.37 -9.91 15.19
N PRO A 379 -23.24 -9.15 16.30
CA PRO A 379 -22.06 -9.17 17.18
C PRO A 379 -21.68 -10.57 17.70
N GLU A 380 -22.65 -11.45 17.91
CA GLU A 380 -22.47 -12.81 18.42
C GLU A 380 -21.67 -13.71 17.46
N PHE A 381 -21.78 -13.47 16.15
CA PHE A 381 -21.09 -14.23 15.10
C PHE A 381 -19.83 -13.54 14.60
N PHE A 382 -19.54 -12.33 15.07
CA PHE A 382 -18.34 -11.61 14.72
C PHE A 382 -17.17 -12.03 15.64
N PRO A 383 -15.91 -12.08 15.15
CA PRO A 383 -14.75 -12.36 15.98
C PRO A 383 -14.68 -11.47 17.24
N LYS A 384 -14.49 -12.09 18.40
CA LYS A 384 -14.41 -11.41 19.69
C LYS A 384 -13.00 -10.89 19.95
N ILE A 385 -12.56 -9.91 19.15
CA ILE A 385 -11.19 -9.37 19.14
C ILE A 385 -11.12 -7.92 19.65
N PHE A 386 -12.19 -7.44 20.31
CA PHE A 386 -12.32 -6.06 20.76
C PHE A 386 -12.13 -5.91 22.27
N GLY A 387 -12.03 -4.65 22.71
CA GLY A 387 -11.82 -4.28 24.10
C GLY A 387 -10.38 -4.51 24.58
N PRO A 388 -10.05 -4.09 25.83
CA PRO A 388 -8.67 -4.05 26.31
C PRO A 388 -7.96 -5.41 26.36
N ARG A 389 -8.71 -6.51 26.49
CA ARG A 389 -8.18 -7.88 26.50
C ARG A 389 -8.35 -8.61 25.17
N GLN A 390 -8.92 -7.96 24.14
CA GLN A 390 -9.18 -8.55 22.82
C GLN A 390 -10.02 -9.83 22.88
N ASP A 391 -11.01 -9.85 23.77
CA ASP A 391 -11.87 -11.00 24.05
C ASP A 391 -13.38 -10.65 23.96
N GLN A 392 -13.71 -9.42 23.55
CA GLN A 392 -15.08 -8.90 23.56
C GLN A 392 -15.68 -8.83 22.16
N PRO A 393 -17.02 -9.01 22.03
CA PRO A 393 -17.72 -8.77 20.79
C PRO A 393 -17.84 -7.28 20.50
N LEU A 394 -18.37 -6.93 19.33
CA LEU A 394 -18.75 -5.57 18.98
C LEU A 394 -19.74 -4.98 20.00
N ASP A 395 -19.68 -3.67 20.20
CA ASP A 395 -20.53 -2.95 21.16
C ASP A 395 -21.80 -2.40 20.53
N ALA A 396 -22.85 -3.23 20.48
CA ALA A 396 -24.15 -2.82 19.97
C ALA A 396 -24.82 -1.72 20.81
N GLU A 397 -24.57 -1.67 22.12
CA GLU A 397 -25.18 -0.66 23.00
C GLU A 397 -24.56 0.72 22.77
N ALA A 398 -23.24 0.78 22.60
CA ALA A 398 -22.56 2.02 22.23
C ALA A 398 -23.04 2.55 20.86
N VAL A 399 -23.32 1.66 19.91
CA VAL A 399 -23.90 2.01 18.61
C VAL A 399 -25.31 2.59 18.76
N ARG A 400 -26.21 1.91 19.49
CA ARG A 400 -27.58 2.40 19.72
C ARG A 400 -27.57 3.77 20.38
N ALA A 401 -26.75 3.96 21.42
CA ALA A 401 -26.62 5.24 22.10
C ALA A 401 -26.18 6.36 21.14
N ALA A 402 -25.19 6.10 20.28
CA ALA A 402 -24.69 7.07 19.32
C ALA A 402 -25.74 7.41 18.22
N PHE A 403 -26.53 6.44 17.75
CA PHE A 403 -27.61 6.72 16.80
C PHE A 403 -28.78 7.49 17.44
N ILE A 404 -29.06 7.27 18.74
CA ILE A 404 -30.03 8.09 19.49
C ILE A 404 -29.57 9.55 19.56
N GLU A 405 -28.29 9.79 19.78
CA GLU A 405 -27.71 11.13 19.77
C GLU A 405 -27.82 11.77 18.38
N LEU A 406 -27.47 11.04 17.32
CA LEU A 406 -27.59 11.52 15.95
C LEU A 406 -29.05 11.85 15.58
N ALA A 407 -30.01 11.00 15.96
CA ALA A 407 -31.44 11.27 15.70
C ALA A 407 -31.92 12.55 16.40
N ARG A 408 -31.43 12.83 17.60
CA ARG A 408 -31.70 14.10 18.31
C ARG A 408 -31.09 15.30 17.61
N GLU A 409 -29.88 15.17 17.06
CA GLU A 409 -29.21 16.23 16.29
C GLU A 409 -29.99 16.58 15.02
N VAL A 410 -30.53 15.57 14.33
CA VAL A 410 -31.32 15.76 13.11
C VAL A 410 -32.65 16.48 13.39
N GLY A 411 -33.29 16.17 14.52
CA GLY A 411 -34.40 16.98 15.06
C GLY A 411 -35.72 16.91 14.29
N ASP A 412 -35.94 15.92 13.43
CA ASP A 412 -37.16 15.77 12.61
C ASP A 412 -38.08 14.62 13.06
N ASN A 413 -37.91 14.13 14.30
CA ASN A 413 -38.65 13.03 14.92
C ASN A 413 -38.45 11.64 14.30
N ARG A 414 -37.44 11.45 13.44
CA ARG A 414 -37.07 10.10 12.99
C ARG A 414 -36.55 9.23 14.13
N THR A 415 -36.71 7.92 13.97
CA THR A 415 -36.13 6.93 14.87
C THR A 415 -34.60 6.84 14.70
N PRO A 416 -33.87 6.32 15.70
CA PRO A 416 -32.45 6.00 15.58
C PRO A 416 -32.13 4.95 14.49
N GLU A 417 -33.02 3.97 14.30
CA GLU A 417 -33.05 3.05 13.16
C GLU A 417 -33.48 3.77 11.87
#